data_AF-A0A1C4ID75-F1
#
_entry.id   AF-A0A1C4ID75-F1
#
_cell.length_a   1.000
_cell.length_b   1.000
_cell.length_c   1.000
_cell.angle_alpha   90.00
_cell.angle_beta   90.00
_cell.angle_gamma   90.00
#
_symmetry.space_group_name_H-M   'P 1'
#
loop_
_entity.id
_entity.type
_entity.pdbx_description
1 polymer ?
#
loop_
_entity_poly.entity_id
_entity_poly.type
_entity_poly.pdbx_seq_one_letter_code
_entity_poly.pdbx_strand_id
1 'polypeptide(L)'
;MYDCAGCGRTRRGLFFGSGIGESQWWCFRCQSAEQRELIGALDGRARGVLSRDAEGIEWPYGPNIYVNMRADLLDWADAHGLKSGSTRCSSGLHWLDKGRCAVGECFDTPGFYDHTTTWRSRTTGRPVLVFNQPYGPPDVAEVRAAISEHPSLSAEIGPESWYGAGTASVYIWNDGNRSKTAGIAP
;
A
#
# COMPACT_ATOMS: atom_id res chain seq x y z
N MET A 1 -4.78 -5.01 21.28
CA MET A 1 -6.00 -5.74 20.90
C MET A 1 -7.19 -4.89 21.32
N TYR A 2 -8.27 -4.88 20.54
CA TYR A 2 -9.44 -4.02 20.75
C TYR A 2 -10.64 -4.83 21.25
N ASP A 3 -11.61 -4.14 21.87
CA ASP A 3 -12.84 -4.77 22.32
C ASP A 3 -13.79 -5.04 21.15
N CYS A 4 -14.27 -6.28 21.10
CA CYS A 4 -15.16 -6.71 20.03
C CYS A 4 -16.53 -6.05 20.13
N ALA A 5 -16.97 -5.35 19.08
CA ALA A 5 -18.29 -4.71 19.03
C ALA A 5 -19.45 -5.67 19.34
N GLY A 6 -19.36 -6.93 18.90
CA GLY A 6 -20.41 -7.93 19.17
C GLY A 6 -20.40 -8.56 20.59
N CYS A 7 -19.28 -8.60 21.32
CA CYS A 7 -19.24 -9.31 22.62
C CYS A 7 -18.52 -8.57 23.76
N GLY A 8 -18.00 -7.37 23.51
CA GLY A 8 -17.28 -6.54 24.47
C GLY A 8 -15.94 -7.12 24.97
N ARG A 9 -15.46 -8.24 24.41
CA ARG A 9 -14.22 -8.89 24.85
C ARG A 9 -13.05 -8.55 23.94
N THR A 10 -11.90 -8.29 24.55
CA THR A 10 -10.62 -8.17 23.85
C THR A 10 -10.20 -9.51 23.24
N ARG A 11 -10.20 -9.61 21.90
CA ARG A 11 -9.89 -10.83 21.14
C ARG A 11 -9.24 -10.51 19.81
N ARG A 12 -8.59 -11.51 19.19
CA ARG A 12 -8.16 -11.42 17.77
C ARG A 12 -9.37 -11.26 16.85
N GLY A 13 -9.21 -10.43 15.82
CA GLY A 13 -10.28 -9.98 14.95
C GLY A 13 -9.76 -9.06 13.85
N LEU A 14 -10.68 -8.37 13.19
CA LEU A 14 -10.42 -7.41 12.12
C LEU A 14 -11.35 -6.20 12.28
N PHE A 15 -10.95 -5.07 11.71
CA PHE A 15 -11.78 -3.88 11.62
C PHE A 15 -12.67 -3.90 10.38
N PHE A 16 -13.93 -3.52 10.56
CA PHE A 16 -14.92 -3.31 9.50
C PHE A 16 -15.41 -1.87 9.54
N GLY A 17 -15.47 -1.20 8.38
CA GLY A 17 -15.85 0.21 8.24
C GLY A 17 -14.87 0.99 7.36
N SER A 18 -15.28 2.20 6.98
CA SER A 18 -14.66 3.05 5.95
C SER A 18 -13.29 3.63 6.30
N GLY A 19 -12.86 3.59 7.56
CA GLY A 19 -11.57 4.16 7.93
C GLY A 19 -11.25 4.15 9.42
N ILE A 20 -10.14 4.82 9.78
CA ILE A 20 -9.76 5.06 11.17
C ILE A 20 -10.83 5.96 11.83
N GLY A 21 -11.41 5.50 12.94
CA GLY A 21 -12.45 6.22 13.69
C GLY A 21 -13.89 5.85 13.33
N GLU A 22 -14.15 5.36 12.11
CA GLU A 22 -15.47 4.86 11.68
C GLU A 22 -15.59 3.33 11.74
N SER A 23 -14.45 2.65 11.84
CA SER A 23 -14.38 1.20 11.86
C SER A 23 -14.58 0.60 13.25
N GLN A 24 -15.20 -0.57 13.28
CA GLN A 24 -15.45 -1.35 14.49
C GLN A 24 -14.64 -2.64 14.48
N TRP A 25 -14.11 -3.02 15.64
CA TRP A 25 -13.37 -4.27 15.79
C TRP A 25 -14.34 -5.46 15.99
N TRP A 26 -14.22 -6.48 15.15
CA TRP A 26 -15.02 -7.70 15.23
C TRP A 26 -14.11 -8.92 15.40
N CYS A 27 -14.25 -9.62 16.53
CA CYS A 27 -13.54 -10.87 16.75
C CYS A 27 -14.05 -11.97 15.82
N PHE A 28 -13.19 -12.92 15.44
CA PHE A 28 -13.54 -13.99 14.50
C PHE A 28 -14.77 -14.81 14.87
N ARG A 29 -15.16 -14.85 16.16
CA ARG A 29 -16.37 -15.54 16.61
C ARG A 29 -17.64 -14.72 16.39
N CYS A 30 -17.57 -13.40 16.49
CA CYS A 30 -18.71 -12.50 16.37
C CYS A 30 -18.91 -11.97 14.95
N GLN A 31 -18.00 -12.27 14.03
CA GLN A 31 -18.17 -11.91 12.62
C GLN A 31 -19.41 -12.59 12.03
N SER A 32 -20.25 -11.82 11.34
CA SER A 32 -21.42 -12.29 10.61
C SER A 32 -21.04 -13.21 9.45
N ALA A 33 -22.02 -13.90 8.86
CA ALA A 33 -21.80 -14.73 7.67
C ALA A 33 -21.26 -13.90 6.50
N GLU A 34 -21.90 -12.75 6.22
CA GLU A 34 -21.50 -11.81 5.17
C GLU A 34 -20.06 -11.28 5.37
N GLN A 35 -19.68 -10.95 6.61
CA GLN A 35 -18.33 -10.50 6.93
C GLN A 35 -17.29 -11.58 6.63
N ARG A 36 -17.58 -12.85 6.94
CA ARG A 36 -16.68 -13.97 6.66
C ARG A 36 -16.58 -14.26 5.17
N GLU A 37 -17.70 -14.17 4.45
CA GLU A 37 -17.74 -14.31 3.00
C GLU A 37 -16.88 -13.24 2.31
N LEU A 38 -17.03 -11.98 2.73
CA LEU A 38 -16.21 -10.87 2.24
C LEU A 38 -14.72 -11.12 2.50
N ILE A 39 -14.34 -11.52 3.71
CA ILE A 39 -12.95 -11.86 4.04
C ILE A 39 -12.44 -12.97 3.11
N GLY A 40 -13.21 -14.03 2.91
CA GLY A 40 -12.83 -15.15 2.04
C GLY A 40 -12.62 -14.74 0.59
N ALA A 41 -13.52 -13.90 0.06
CA ALA A 41 -13.40 -13.34 -1.29
C ALA A 41 -12.13 -12.49 -1.44
N LEU A 42 -11.85 -11.60 -0.48
CA LEU A 42 -10.66 -10.74 -0.48
C LEU A 42 -9.36 -11.55 -0.30
N ASP A 43 -9.36 -12.58 0.54
CA ASP A 43 -8.23 -13.50 0.69
C ASP A 43 -7.94 -14.26 -0.61
N GLY A 44 -8.97 -14.60 -1.39
CA GLY A 44 -8.83 -15.16 -2.73
C GLY A 44 -8.18 -14.17 -3.71
N ARG A 45 -8.71 -12.95 -3.77
CA ARG A 45 -8.20 -11.87 -4.65
C ARG A 45 -6.78 -11.42 -4.31
N ALA A 46 -6.41 -11.41 -3.03
CA ALA A 46 -5.09 -11.00 -2.60
C ALA A 46 -3.97 -11.96 -3.05
N ARG A 47 -4.29 -13.20 -3.44
CA ARG A 47 -3.30 -14.18 -3.88
C ARG A 47 -2.55 -13.69 -5.11
N GLY A 48 -1.23 -13.55 -5.00
CA GLY A 48 -0.38 -13.06 -6.08
C GLY A 48 -0.42 -11.54 -6.27
N VAL A 49 -1.20 -10.82 -5.46
CA VAL A 49 -1.24 -9.35 -5.41
C VAL A 49 -0.49 -8.87 -4.18
N LEU A 50 -0.82 -9.40 -3.01
CA LEU A 50 -0.15 -9.06 -1.75
C LEU A 50 0.74 -10.22 -1.30
N SER A 51 2.00 -9.94 -1.04
CA SER A 51 2.89 -10.84 -0.31
C SER A 51 2.40 -10.93 1.13
N ARG A 52 2.03 -12.13 1.58
CA ARG A 52 2.15 -12.47 2.99
C ARG A 52 3.60 -12.89 3.18
N ASP A 53 4.34 -12.28 4.11
CA ASP A 53 5.52 -12.97 4.63
C ASP A 53 5.07 -14.16 5.51
N ALA A 54 6.02 -15.01 5.88
CA ALA A 54 5.76 -16.24 6.65
C ALA A 54 5.21 -15.95 8.06
N GLU A 55 5.41 -14.74 8.58
CA GLU A 55 4.83 -14.25 9.84
C GLU A 55 3.55 -13.40 9.66
N GLY A 56 3.15 -13.08 8.42
CA GLY A 56 1.89 -12.44 8.06
C GLY A 56 1.77 -10.94 8.36
N ILE A 57 2.87 -10.20 8.58
CA ILE A 57 2.81 -8.77 8.93
C ILE A 57 3.70 -7.96 8.00
N GLU A 58 3.12 -7.45 6.91
CA GLU A 58 3.70 -6.29 6.23
C GLU A 58 3.00 -4.98 6.67
N TRP A 59 1.88 -5.04 7.43
CA TRP A 59 1.06 -3.88 7.79
C TRP A 59 0.36 -4.02 9.14
N PRO A 60 0.91 -3.46 10.25
CA PRO A 60 0.24 -3.46 11.55
C PRO A 60 -0.99 -2.55 11.62
N TYR A 61 -1.22 -1.68 10.62
CA TYR A 61 -2.32 -0.71 10.59
C TYR A 61 -2.91 -0.47 9.18
N GLY A 62 -3.04 -1.49 8.34
CA GLY A 62 -3.49 -1.31 6.95
C GLY A 62 -4.42 -2.41 6.42
N PRO A 63 -4.34 -2.79 5.12
CA PRO A 63 -5.28 -3.71 4.47
C PRO A 63 -5.31 -5.10 5.12
N ASN A 64 -4.28 -5.49 5.87
CA ASN A 64 -4.30 -6.77 6.60
C ASN A 64 -5.25 -6.77 7.80
N ILE A 65 -5.59 -5.59 8.34
CA ILE A 65 -6.35 -5.42 9.58
C ILE A 65 -7.69 -4.71 9.33
N TYR A 66 -7.76 -3.80 8.36
CA TYR A 66 -8.98 -3.12 7.94
C TYR A 66 -9.53 -3.73 6.65
N VAL A 67 -10.73 -4.31 6.73
CA VAL A 67 -11.30 -5.11 5.63
C VAL A 67 -11.66 -4.25 4.42
N ASN A 68 -12.24 -3.05 4.62
CA ASN A 68 -12.61 -2.16 3.53
C ASN A 68 -11.39 -1.59 2.81
N MET A 69 -10.37 -1.11 3.54
CA MET A 69 -9.10 -0.66 2.95
C MET A 69 -8.42 -1.76 2.12
N ARG A 70 -8.58 -3.04 2.52
CA ARG A 70 -8.11 -4.17 1.69
C ARG A 70 -8.84 -4.24 0.36
N ALA A 71 -10.16 -4.06 0.36
CA ALA A 71 -10.93 -4.04 -0.86
C ALA A 71 -10.48 -2.89 -1.77
N ASP A 72 -10.37 -1.67 -1.22
CA ASP A 72 -9.95 -0.48 -1.95
C ASP A 72 -8.54 -0.64 -2.55
N LEU A 73 -7.60 -1.19 -1.78
CA LEU A 73 -6.25 -1.48 -2.28
C LEU A 73 -6.27 -2.52 -3.40
N LEU A 74 -7.08 -3.57 -3.28
CA LEU A 74 -7.13 -4.62 -4.30
C LEU A 74 -7.76 -4.11 -5.59
N ASP A 75 -8.82 -3.30 -5.48
CA ASP A 75 -9.46 -2.65 -6.63
C ASP A 75 -8.48 -1.68 -7.32
N TRP A 76 -7.77 -0.87 -6.54
CA TRP A 76 -6.71 0.01 -7.05
C TRP A 76 -5.58 -0.79 -7.72
N ALA A 77 -5.07 -1.84 -7.08
CA ALA A 77 -3.99 -2.65 -7.63
C ALA A 77 -4.41 -3.38 -8.91
N ASP A 78 -5.66 -3.84 -8.99
CA ASP A 78 -6.23 -4.43 -10.21
C ASP A 78 -6.34 -3.40 -11.33
N ALA A 79 -6.86 -2.20 -11.03
CA ALA A 79 -6.98 -1.10 -12.01
C ALA A 79 -5.63 -0.67 -12.60
N HIS A 80 -4.56 -0.72 -11.78
CA HIS A 80 -3.20 -0.38 -12.21
C HIS A 80 -2.38 -1.59 -12.71
N GLY A 81 -2.92 -2.81 -12.65
CA GLY A 81 -2.19 -4.03 -13.04
C GLY A 81 -0.95 -4.30 -12.19
N LEU A 82 -1.03 -4.02 -10.89
CA LEU A 82 0.09 -4.06 -9.95
C LEU A 82 -0.01 -5.20 -8.95
N LYS A 83 1.15 -5.67 -8.49
CA LYS A 83 1.31 -6.54 -7.34
C LYS A 83 2.42 -6.03 -6.44
N SER A 84 2.34 -6.34 -5.16
CA SER A 84 3.40 -6.10 -4.18
C SER A 84 4.75 -6.55 -4.72
N GLY A 85 5.72 -5.68 -4.52
CA GLY A 85 7.13 -5.96 -4.64
C GLY A 85 7.77 -5.83 -3.28
N SER A 86 8.95 -6.43 -3.16
CA SER A 86 9.87 -6.12 -2.07
C SER A 86 11.22 -5.74 -2.64
N THR A 87 11.92 -4.92 -1.85
CA THR A 87 13.29 -4.49 -2.07
C THR A 87 13.96 -4.31 -0.72
N ARG A 88 15.29 -4.46 -0.68
CA ARG A 88 16.09 -4.15 0.51
C ARG A 88 16.60 -2.70 0.51
N CYS A 89 16.29 -1.92 -0.53
CA CYS A 89 16.60 -0.49 -0.54
C CYS A 89 15.61 0.24 0.38
N SER A 90 16.14 1.03 1.30
CA SER A 90 15.37 1.83 2.27
C SER A 90 14.36 2.78 1.61
N SER A 91 14.75 3.47 0.54
CA SER A 91 13.88 4.38 -0.22
C SER A 91 13.16 3.72 -1.40
N GLY A 92 13.56 2.52 -1.80
CA GLY A 92 13.09 1.88 -3.02
C GLY A 92 13.37 2.63 -4.34
N LEU A 93 13.94 3.85 -4.35
CA LEU A 93 14.10 4.66 -5.57
C LEU A 93 15.09 4.04 -6.56
N HIS A 94 16.26 3.61 -6.09
CA HIS A 94 17.22 2.90 -6.93
C HIS A 94 16.65 1.61 -7.49
N TRP A 95 15.90 0.87 -6.67
CA TRP A 95 15.20 -0.32 -7.12
C TRP A 95 14.16 0.00 -8.19
N LEU A 96 13.41 1.09 -8.00
CA LEU A 96 12.39 1.54 -8.92
C LEU A 96 12.99 2.01 -10.25
N ASP A 97 14.06 2.80 -10.21
CA ASP A 97 14.74 3.36 -11.39
C ASP A 97 15.55 2.30 -12.16
N LYS A 98 16.37 1.51 -11.46
CA LYS A 98 17.32 0.57 -12.08
C LYS A 98 16.80 -0.87 -12.17
N GLY A 99 15.68 -1.18 -11.54
CA GLY A 99 15.16 -2.55 -11.44
C GLY A 99 15.84 -3.42 -10.38
N ARG A 100 16.89 -2.90 -9.71
CA ARG A 100 17.71 -3.60 -8.71
C ARG A 100 18.34 -2.58 -7.76
N CYS A 101 18.71 -3.01 -6.56
CA CYS A 101 19.46 -2.17 -5.63
C CYS A 101 20.32 -3.02 -4.68
N ALA A 102 21.55 -2.60 -4.43
CA ALA A 102 22.36 -3.11 -3.33
C ALA A 102 22.12 -2.28 -2.05
N VAL A 103 22.14 -2.92 -0.89
CA VAL A 103 21.82 -2.28 0.42
C VAL A 103 22.71 -1.06 0.71
N GLY A 104 23.95 -1.06 0.21
CA GLY A 104 24.92 0.03 0.44
C GLY A 104 24.74 1.27 -0.44
N GLU A 105 23.71 1.34 -1.28
CA GLU A 105 23.48 2.45 -2.20
C GLU A 105 22.28 3.33 -1.79
N CYS A 106 21.55 3.00 -0.73
CA CYS A 106 20.36 3.74 -0.29
C CYS A 106 20.46 4.12 1.20
N PHE A 107 20.95 5.32 1.52
CA PHE A 107 21.07 5.77 2.92
C PHE A 107 20.21 6.98 3.28
N ASP A 108 19.57 7.63 2.32
CA ASP A 108 18.70 8.78 2.59
C ASP A 108 17.23 8.43 2.32
N THR A 109 16.44 8.41 3.39
CA THR A 109 14.98 8.38 3.34
C THR A 109 14.46 9.77 3.69
N PRO A 110 13.98 10.55 2.69
CA PRO A 110 13.31 11.82 2.93
C PRO A 110 12.19 11.72 3.96
N GLY A 111 11.82 12.82 4.61
CA GLY A 111 10.82 12.85 5.68
C GLY A 111 9.43 12.35 5.25
N PHE A 112 9.11 12.40 3.96
CA PHE A 112 7.85 11.88 3.42
C PHE A 112 7.82 10.35 3.24
N TYR A 113 8.95 9.64 3.45
CA TYR A 113 9.03 8.18 3.40
C TYR A 113 8.46 7.56 4.68
N ASP A 114 7.15 7.61 4.79
CA ASP A 114 6.39 6.92 5.83
C ASP A 114 5.47 5.88 5.20
N HIS A 115 5.30 4.75 5.88
CA HIS A 115 4.50 3.61 5.42
C HIS A 115 4.76 3.26 3.93
N THR A 116 6.02 3.05 3.57
CA THR A 116 6.43 2.78 2.19
C THR A 116 5.97 1.40 1.73
N THR A 117 5.25 1.35 0.61
CA THR A 117 5.04 0.11 -0.18
C THR A 117 5.81 0.17 -1.49
N THR A 118 6.14 -1.00 -2.02
CA THR A 118 6.71 -1.10 -3.37
C THR A 118 5.88 -2.04 -4.23
N TRP A 119 5.78 -1.72 -5.52
CA TRP A 119 4.87 -2.38 -6.46
C TRP A 119 5.56 -2.70 -7.78
N ARG A 120 5.23 -3.85 -8.33
CA ARG A 120 5.68 -4.36 -9.61
C ARG A 120 4.51 -4.51 -10.57
N SER A 121 4.78 -4.34 -11.86
CA SER A 121 3.84 -4.72 -12.91
C SER A 121 3.53 -6.22 -12.80
N ARG A 122 2.24 -6.59 -12.85
CA ARG A 122 1.84 -7.99 -12.98
C ARG A 122 2.30 -8.59 -14.31
N THR A 123 2.31 -7.79 -15.36
CA THR A 123 2.65 -8.22 -16.72
C THR A 123 4.14 -8.40 -16.91
N THR A 124 4.95 -7.41 -16.53
CA THR A 124 6.40 -7.43 -16.82
C THR A 124 7.23 -7.88 -15.63
N GLY A 125 6.66 -7.90 -14.42
CA GLY A 125 7.40 -8.16 -13.18
C GLY A 125 8.39 -7.04 -12.79
N ARG A 126 8.51 -5.98 -13.59
CA ARG A 126 9.43 -4.87 -13.35
C ARG A 126 8.90 -3.95 -12.24
N PRO A 127 9.78 -3.28 -11.47
CA PRO A 127 9.39 -2.24 -10.54
C PRO A 127 8.66 -1.10 -11.24
N VAL A 128 7.51 -0.68 -10.70
CA VAL A 128 6.67 0.35 -11.33
C VAL A 128 6.36 1.50 -10.39
N LEU A 129 6.21 1.23 -9.09
CA LEU A 129 5.80 2.25 -8.14
C LEU A 129 6.42 2.03 -6.76
N VAL A 130 6.81 3.13 -6.14
CA VAL A 130 6.97 3.26 -4.69
C VAL A 130 5.86 4.19 -4.20
N PHE A 131 5.13 3.80 -3.16
CA PHE A 131 4.06 4.60 -2.58
C PHE A 131 4.34 4.87 -1.10
N ASN A 132 4.22 6.12 -0.69
CA ASN A 132 4.44 6.60 0.66
C ASN A 132 3.23 7.39 1.18
N GLN A 133 3.10 7.45 2.50
CA GLN A 133 1.92 7.97 3.19
C GLN A 133 2.28 8.77 4.44
N PRO A 134 2.81 9.98 4.26
CA PRO A 134 3.13 10.83 5.39
C PRO A 134 1.87 11.24 6.16
N TYR A 135 2.00 11.31 7.50
CA TYR A 135 0.96 11.84 8.40
C TYR A 135 0.63 13.33 8.17
N GLY A 136 1.44 14.06 7.40
CA GLY A 136 1.22 15.46 7.04
C GLY A 136 1.44 15.73 5.55
N PRO A 137 1.04 16.91 5.05
CA PRO A 137 1.29 17.29 3.67
C PRO A 137 2.80 17.24 3.35
N PRO A 138 3.23 16.48 2.33
CA PRO A 138 4.63 16.42 1.97
C PRO A 138 5.10 17.75 1.37
N ASP A 139 6.36 18.11 1.60
CA ASP A 139 6.99 19.22 0.87
C ASP A 139 7.23 18.79 -0.59
N VAL A 140 6.57 19.46 -1.52
CA VAL A 140 6.72 19.20 -2.97
C VAL A 140 8.16 19.41 -3.43
N ALA A 141 8.89 20.36 -2.85
CA ALA A 141 10.30 20.60 -3.18
C ALA A 141 11.18 19.43 -2.73
N GLU A 142 10.91 18.86 -1.56
CA GLU A 142 11.58 17.67 -1.04
C GLU A 142 11.31 16.45 -1.92
N VAL A 143 10.06 16.21 -2.30
CA VAL A 143 9.69 15.11 -3.22
C VAL A 143 10.41 15.24 -4.56
N ARG A 144 10.45 16.46 -5.13
CA ARG A 144 11.16 16.73 -6.39
C ARG A 144 12.66 16.55 -6.26
N ALA A 145 13.26 17.02 -5.17
CA ALA A 145 14.68 16.83 -4.91
C ALA A 145 15.03 15.34 -4.84
N ALA A 146 14.22 14.55 -4.13
CA ALA A 146 14.44 13.12 -3.94
C ALA A 146 14.46 12.32 -5.26
N ILE A 147 13.67 12.72 -6.26
CA ILE A 147 13.62 12.02 -7.56
C ILE A 147 14.46 12.70 -8.66
N SER A 148 15.11 13.83 -8.38
CA SER A 148 15.81 14.64 -9.39
C SER A 148 16.96 13.90 -10.09
N GLU A 149 17.63 12.98 -9.39
CA GLU A 149 18.71 12.16 -9.93
C GLU A 149 18.20 10.96 -10.75
N HIS A 150 16.89 10.74 -10.77
CA HIS A 150 16.24 9.62 -11.44
C HIS A 150 15.32 10.10 -12.56
N PRO A 151 15.85 10.38 -13.77
CA PRO A 151 15.07 10.97 -14.86
C PRO A 151 13.97 10.06 -15.42
N SER A 152 13.94 8.77 -15.03
CA SER A 152 12.88 7.84 -15.39
C SER A 152 11.68 7.87 -14.43
N LEU A 153 11.77 8.67 -13.36
CA LEU A 153 10.77 8.72 -12.30
C LEU A 153 9.92 9.98 -12.38
N SER A 154 8.64 9.82 -12.04
CA SER A 154 7.69 10.90 -11.86
C SER A 154 7.00 10.76 -10.51
N ALA A 155 6.59 11.87 -9.90
CA ALA A 155 5.86 11.87 -8.65
C ALA A 155 4.46 12.47 -8.83
N GLU A 156 3.47 11.82 -8.20
CA GLU A 156 2.10 12.30 -8.05
C GLU A 156 1.79 12.43 -6.57
N ILE A 157 1.30 13.59 -6.16
CA ILE A 157 0.90 13.89 -4.79
C ILE A 157 -0.58 14.15 -4.81
N GLY A 158 -1.32 13.42 -4.00
CA GLY A 158 -2.77 13.51 -3.93
C GLY A 158 -3.29 13.46 -2.50
N PRO A 159 -4.60 13.72 -2.34
CA PRO A 159 -5.28 13.43 -1.08
C PRO A 159 -5.27 11.92 -0.79
N GLU A 160 -5.91 11.55 0.30
CA GLU A 160 -6.07 10.17 0.77
C GLU A 160 -6.41 9.18 -0.35
N SER A 161 -5.75 8.03 -0.32
CA SER A 161 -5.93 6.94 -1.30
C SER A 161 -6.46 5.67 -0.63
N TRP A 162 -6.20 4.50 -1.22
CA TRP A 162 -6.68 3.19 -0.76
C TRP A 162 -6.36 2.85 0.71
N TYR A 163 -5.45 3.56 1.36
CA TYR A 163 -5.09 3.34 2.75
C TYR A 163 -6.02 4.02 3.77
N GLY A 164 -6.77 5.06 3.40
CA GLY A 164 -7.92 5.51 4.20
C GLY A 164 -7.66 5.98 5.65
N ALA A 165 -6.59 6.74 5.91
CA ALA A 165 -6.23 7.23 7.24
C ALA A 165 -6.07 8.76 7.40
N GLY A 166 -6.70 9.57 6.54
CA GLY A 166 -6.52 11.03 6.51
C GLY A 166 -5.08 11.46 6.18
N THR A 167 -4.31 10.57 5.54
CA THR A 167 -2.92 10.79 5.14
C THR A 167 -2.86 11.39 3.73
N ALA A 168 -1.74 12.06 3.43
CA ALA A 168 -1.43 12.42 2.06
C ALA A 168 -0.85 11.19 1.32
N SER A 169 -1.05 11.15 0.01
CA SER A 169 -0.55 10.07 -0.85
C SER A 169 0.59 10.57 -1.71
N VAL A 170 1.76 9.92 -1.64
CA VAL A 170 2.89 10.20 -2.54
C VAL A 170 3.17 8.96 -3.37
N TYR A 171 2.92 9.04 -4.68
CA TYR A 171 3.20 8.00 -5.65
C TYR A 171 4.44 8.37 -6.45
N ILE A 172 5.46 7.51 -6.45
CA ILE A 172 6.64 7.68 -7.29
C ILE A 172 6.66 6.56 -8.32
N TRP A 173 6.38 6.92 -9.56
CA TRP A 173 6.26 6.01 -10.70
C TRP A 173 7.57 5.90 -11.45
N ASN A 174 7.86 4.73 -12.03
CA ASN A 174 8.81 4.61 -13.13
C ASN A 174 8.05 4.66 -14.46
N ASP A 175 8.21 5.73 -15.22
CA ASP A 175 7.44 5.97 -16.46
C ASP A 175 7.74 4.92 -17.55
N GLY A 176 9.00 4.44 -17.60
CA GLY A 176 9.42 3.41 -18.54
C GLY A 176 8.79 2.04 -18.25
N ASN A 177 8.49 1.76 -16.99
CA ASN A 177 7.86 0.49 -16.57
C ASN A 177 6.35 0.60 -16.40
N ARG A 178 5.81 1.82 -16.27
CA ARG A 178 4.37 2.13 -16.17
C ARG A 178 3.57 1.62 -17.38
N SER A 179 4.23 1.43 -18.54
CA SER A 179 3.75 0.71 -19.74
C SER A 179 2.23 0.74 -20.02
N LYS A 180 1.78 1.71 -20.81
CA LYS A 180 0.62 1.61 -21.75
C LYS A 180 -0.62 0.86 -21.24
N THR A 181 -0.92 0.94 -19.95
CA THR A 181 -2.19 0.53 -19.36
C THR A 181 -3.18 1.64 -19.64
N ALA A 182 -4.31 1.25 -20.23
CA ALA A 182 -5.42 2.08 -20.71
C ALA A 182 -5.55 3.46 -20.04
N GLY A 183 -5.68 4.48 -20.90
CA GLY A 183 -5.76 5.87 -20.51
C GLY A 183 -6.84 6.15 -19.48
N ILE A 184 -6.40 6.65 -18.33
CA ILE A 184 -7.13 7.67 -17.58
C ILE A 184 -6.06 8.72 -17.24
N ALA A 185 -6.03 9.77 -18.05
CA ALA A 185 -5.43 11.04 -17.69
C ALA A 185 -6.46 11.82 -16.83
N PRO A 186 -6.04 12.85 -16.08
CA PRO A 186 -6.73 13.36 -14.89
C PRO A 186 -8.18 13.82 -15.12
#